data_AF-A0A968LFW8-F1
#
_entry.id   AF-A0A968LFW8-F1
#
_cell.length_a   1.000
_cell.length_b   1.000
_cell.length_c   1.000
_cell.angle_alpha   90.00
_cell.angle_beta   90.00
_cell.angle_gamma   90.00
#
_symmetry.space_group_name_H-M   'P 1'
#
loop_
_entity.id
_entity.type
_entity.pdbx_description
1 polymer ?
#
loop_
_entity_poly.entity_id
_entity_poly.type
_entity_poly.pdbx_seq_one_letter_code
_entity_poly.pdbx_strand_id
1 'polypeptide(L)'
;MVRGELIERSPANPLHAERLSTIVYVIRGHVAAGYVPSTFLLTRVGPLSDFATDLCVRRAGVDPETGTRYLEELAFLLISEQSMPHITIRAKDLAERGVRRVIGVFVEQGEIAEWSRTHRSFVLLPTDAMLEDPTLVRPVPLRALLDAAAANDAVLAALYAKRNPWLMEHDEAIRAQRREAERQQARRTIESVCVALGQPLTTSERERLDELDTDQLTELLSVIAVERRWPPST
;
A
#
# COMPACT_ATOMS: atom_id res chain seq x y z
N MET A 1 25.22 12.02 -18.83
CA MET A 1 26.68 12.01 -18.61
C MET A 1 26.99 11.57 -17.19
N VAL A 2 28.09 10.84 -16.95
CA VAL A 2 28.57 10.54 -15.60
C VAL A 2 30.01 10.99 -15.50
N ARG A 3 30.26 12.05 -14.72
CA ARG A 3 31.60 12.63 -14.50
C ARG A 3 32.40 12.89 -15.79
N GLY A 4 31.73 13.45 -16.81
CA GLY A 4 32.33 13.79 -18.10
C GLY A 4 32.29 12.66 -19.13
N GLU A 5 31.92 11.45 -18.72
CA GLU A 5 31.78 10.31 -19.63
C GLU A 5 30.35 10.19 -20.16
N LEU A 6 30.21 10.03 -21.47
CA LEU A 6 28.93 9.68 -22.09
C LEU A 6 28.69 8.18 -21.90
N ILE A 7 27.78 7.82 -21.01
CA ILE A 7 27.36 6.44 -20.82
C ILE A 7 26.07 6.23 -21.61
N GLU A 8 26.14 5.40 -22.65
CA GLU A 8 24.96 4.94 -23.37
C GLU A 8 24.16 3.96 -22.51
N ARG A 9 22.83 4.13 -22.50
CA ARG A 9 21.94 3.21 -21.80
C ARG A 9 21.38 2.20 -22.81
N SER A 10 21.84 0.96 -22.71
CA SER A 10 21.26 -0.14 -23.48
C SER A 10 19.76 -0.31 -23.15
N PRO A 11 18.95 -0.76 -24.12
CA PRO A 11 17.56 -1.14 -23.86
C PRO A 11 17.45 -2.16 -22.73
N ALA A 12 16.36 -2.12 -21.97
CA ALA A 12 16.13 -3.06 -20.90
C ALA A 12 15.88 -4.48 -21.46
N ASN A 13 16.51 -5.49 -20.87
CA ASN A 13 16.12 -6.88 -21.08
C ASN A 13 14.74 -7.14 -20.41
N PRO A 14 14.03 -8.23 -20.76
CA PRO A 14 12.68 -8.48 -20.25
C PRO A 14 12.57 -8.44 -18.72
N LEU A 15 13.49 -9.09 -18.02
CA LEU A 15 13.48 -9.14 -16.56
C LEU A 15 13.64 -7.75 -15.93
N HIS A 16 14.51 -6.90 -16.48
CA HIS A 16 14.66 -5.51 -16.04
C HIS A 16 13.39 -4.70 -16.29
N ALA A 17 12.77 -4.85 -17.46
CA ALA A 17 11.55 -4.13 -17.82
C ALA A 17 10.35 -4.52 -16.93
N GLU A 18 10.17 -5.82 -16.68
CA GLU A 18 9.12 -6.36 -15.82
C GLU A 18 9.32 -5.93 -14.35
N ARG A 19 10.57 -5.99 -13.87
CA ARG A 19 10.92 -5.54 -12.52
C ARG A 19 10.64 -4.06 -12.34
N LEU A 20 10.98 -3.22 -13.32
CA LEU A 20 10.67 -1.79 -13.29
C LEU A 20 9.17 -1.55 -13.21
N SER A 21 8.38 -2.23 -14.05
CA SER A 21 6.92 -2.12 -14.04
C SER A 21 6.33 -2.41 -12.66
N THR A 22 6.79 -3.49 -12.03
CA THR A 22 6.37 -3.90 -10.67
C THR A 22 6.69 -2.82 -9.63
N ILE A 23 7.93 -2.33 -9.61
CA ILE A 23 8.37 -1.35 -8.61
C ILE A 23 7.62 -0.03 -8.80
N VAL A 24 7.43 0.41 -10.04
CA VAL A 24 6.66 1.63 -10.34
C VAL A 24 5.23 1.50 -9.85
N TYR A 25 4.58 0.36 -10.09
CA TYR A 25 3.23 0.07 -9.59
C TYR A 25 3.15 0.18 -8.06
N VAL A 26 4.05 -0.51 -7.35
CA VAL A 26 4.09 -0.52 -5.88
C VAL A 26 4.34 0.86 -5.31
N ILE A 27 5.42 1.52 -5.73
CA ILE A 27 5.80 2.81 -5.18
C ILE A 27 4.75 3.87 -5.49
N ARG A 28 4.21 3.91 -6.72
CA ARG A 28 3.11 4.84 -7.06
C ARG A 28 1.89 4.63 -6.17
N GLY A 29 1.55 3.38 -5.86
CA GLY A 29 0.51 3.03 -4.88
C GLY A 29 0.79 3.62 -3.49
N HIS A 30 2.06 3.70 -3.09
CA HIS A 30 2.47 4.11 -1.75
C HIS A 30 2.83 5.59 -1.59
N VAL A 31 3.10 6.34 -2.65
CA VAL A 31 3.51 7.76 -2.51
C VAL A 31 2.49 8.57 -1.69
N ALA A 32 2.97 9.28 -0.67
CA ALA A 32 2.17 10.15 0.20
C ALA A 32 1.69 11.42 -0.53
N ALA A 33 0.65 12.06 0.00
CA ALA A 33 0.19 13.35 -0.51
C ALA A 33 1.32 14.40 -0.43
N GLY A 34 1.40 15.28 -1.43
CA GLY A 34 2.47 16.27 -1.55
C GLY A 34 3.76 15.76 -2.20
N TYR A 35 3.85 14.47 -2.52
CA TYR A 35 4.96 13.88 -3.25
C TYR A 35 4.51 13.35 -4.61
N VAL A 36 5.45 13.23 -5.54
CA VAL A 36 5.24 12.70 -6.89
C VAL A 36 6.28 11.64 -7.23
N PRO A 37 5.88 10.45 -7.69
CA PRO A 37 6.81 9.50 -8.28
C PRO A 37 7.16 9.93 -9.72
N SER A 38 8.36 9.61 -10.18
CA SER A 38 8.78 9.86 -11.56
C SER A 38 9.74 8.78 -12.03
N THR A 39 9.55 8.30 -13.25
CA THR A 39 10.43 7.32 -13.90
C THR A 39 11.36 8.01 -14.88
N PHE A 40 12.58 7.51 -15.00
CA PHE A 40 13.59 8.03 -15.93
C PHE A 40 13.83 9.55 -15.83
N LEU A 41 13.70 10.10 -14.63
CA LEU A 41 13.82 11.54 -14.40
C LEU A 41 15.28 11.97 -14.45
N LEU A 42 15.64 12.78 -15.45
CA LEU A 42 16.99 13.31 -15.61
C LEU A 42 17.35 14.28 -14.46
N THR A 43 18.41 13.96 -13.73
CA THR A 43 18.90 14.78 -12.62
C THR A 43 20.33 15.20 -12.88
N ARG A 44 20.56 16.51 -12.85
CA ARG A 44 21.92 17.08 -12.79
C ARG A 44 22.44 16.95 -11.37
N VAL A 45 23.31 15.97 -11.16
CA VAL A 45 23.92 15.68 -9.85
C VAL A 45 25.27 16.36 -9.66
N GLY A 46 25.88 16.86 -10.75
CA GLY A 46 27.09 17.68 -10.69
C GLY A 46 27.36 18.42 -12.01
N PRO A 47 28.44 19.22 -12.09
CA PRO A 47 28.75 20.02 -13.29
C PRO A 47 28.95 19.19 -14.56
N LEU A 48 29.49 17.98 -14.42
CA LEU A 48 29.77 17.04 -15.51
C LEU A 48 28.99 15.72 -15.35
N SER A 49 27.94 15.71 -14.52
CA SER A 49 27.23 14.49 -14.15
C SER A 49 25.73 14.75 -14.14
N ASP A 50 25.04 14.16 -15.11
CA ASP A 50 23.60 14.18 -15.27
C ASP A 50 23.08 12.83 -15.77
N PHE A 51 22.20 12.21 -15.01
CA PHE A 51 21.64 10.92 -15.40
C PHE A 51 20.26 10.75 -14.82
N ALA A 52 19.50 9.87 -15.46
CA ALA A 52 18.17 9.53 -15.02
C ALA A 52 18.22 8.49 -13.89
N THR A 53 17.40 8.67 -12.85
CA THR A 53 17.04 7.56 -11.94
C THR A 53 15.96 6.71 -12.59
N ASP A 54 15.94 5.40 -12.33
CA ASP A 54 14.92 4.52 -12.92
C ASP A 54 13.53 4.83 -12.37
N LEU A 55 13.48 5.06 -11.05
CA LEU A 55 12.32 5.60 -10.35
C LEU A 55 12.81 6.50 -9.21
N CYS A 56 12.06 7.54 -8.91
CA CYS A 56 12.28 8.38 -7.74
C CYS A 56 10.97 8.93 -7.19
N VAL A 57 11.02 9.44 -5.96
CA VAL A 57 9.96 10.19 -5.29
C VAL A 57 10.54 11.52 -4.82
N ARG A 58 9.83 12.60 -5.13
CA ARG A 58 10.20 13.98 -4.77
C ARG A 58 8.98 14.76 -4.32
N ARG A 59 9.18 15.90 -3.67
CA ARG A 59 8.09 16.84 -3.39
C ARG A 59 7.46 17.34 -4.70
N ALA A 60 6.15 17.53 -4.66
CA ALA A 60 5.41 18.18 -5.73
C ALA A 60 5.79 19.67 -5.81
N GLY A 61 5.63 20.27 -6.99
CA GLY A 61 5.88 21.70 -7.20
C GLY A 61 7.33 22.06 -7.53
N VAL A 62 7.63 23.33 -7.31
CA VAL A 62 8.90 24.01 -7.63
C VAL A 62 9.57 24.43 -6.33
N ASP A 63 10.86 24.16 -6.25
CA ASP A 63 11.75 24.61 -5.19
C ASP A 63 12.01 26.12 -5.38
N PRO A 64 11.59 26.96 -4.42
CA PRO A 64 11.74 28.41 -4.53
C PRO A 64 13.21 28.87 -4.51
N GLU A 65 14.13 28.08 -3.93
CA GLU A 65 15.55 28.45 -3.86
C GLU A 65 16.24 28.29 -5.22
N THR A 66 15.82 27.28 -5.99
CA THR A 66 16.46 26.94 -7.27
C THR A 66 15.64 27.36 -8.49
N GLY A 67 14.36 27.66 -8.31
CA GLY A 67 13.42 27.93 -9.41
C GLY A 67 13.13 26.69 -10.27
N THR A 68 13.53 25.50 -9.82
CA THR A 68 13.34 24.23 -10.53
C THR A 68 12.53 23.26 -9.69
N ARG A 69 12.18 22.08 -10.22
CA ARG A 69 11.52 21.05 -9.40
C ARG A 69 12.37 20.72 -8.15
N TYR A 70 11.74 20.27 -7.08
CA TYR A 70 12.47 19.69 -5.93
C TYR A 70 13.32 18.49 -6.33
N LEU A 71 14.48 18.34 -5.67
CA LEU A 71 15.34 17.16 -5.78
C LEU A 71 14.60 15.89 -5.32
N GLU A 72 15.01 14.75 -5.85
CA GLU A 72 14.57 13.45 -5.38
C GLU A 72 14.93 13.25 -3.90
N GLU A 73 13.99 12.77 -3.09
CA GLU A 73 14.26 12.37 -1.70
C GLU A 73 14.55 10.87 -1.60
N LEU A 74 13.82 10.07 -2.37
CA LEU A 74 13.97 8.62 -2.46
C LEU A 74 14.20 8.24 -3.91
N ALA A 75 15.31 7.56 -4.21
CA ALA A 75 15.65 7.11 -5.56
C ALA A 75 15.82 5.59 -5.60
N PHE A 76 15.47 4.99 -6.74
CA PHE A 76 15.65 3.58 -7.04
C PHE A 76 16.53 3.44 -8.28
N LEU A 77 17.56 2.60 -8.17
CA LEU A 77 18.42 2.17 -9.26
C LEU A 77 18.18 0.68 -9.51
N LEU A 78 17.73 0.32 -10.71
CA LEU A 78 17.60 -1.07 -11.11
C LEU A 78 18.90 -1.55 -11.73
N ILE A 79 19.45 -2.60 -11.14
CA ILE A 79 20.79 -3.10 -11.42
C ILE A 79 20.63 -4.51 -12.01
N SER A 80 21.00 -4.65 -13.28
CA SER A 80 21.12 -5.93 -13.98
C SER A 80 22.57 -6.10 -14.45
N GLU A 81 22.81 -6.32 -15.74
CA GLU A 81 24.13 -6.47 -16.39
C GLU A 81 25.04 -5.22 -16.33
N GLN A 82 24.67 -4.18 -15.57
CA GLN A 82 25.43 -2.94 -15.47
C GLN A 82 26.67 -3.11 -14.57
N SER A 83 27.76 -2.44 -14.95
CA SER A 83 29.00 -2.39 -14.17
C SER A 83 28.77 -1.80 -12.76
N MET A 84 29.11 -2.58 -11.71
CA MET A 84 29.01 -2.14 -10.32
C MET A 84 29.76 -0.85 -10.00
N PRO A 85 30.98 -0.61 -10.53
CA PRO A 85 31.63 0.70 -10.44
C PRO A 85 30.76 1.87 -10.93
N HIS A 86 30.07 1.73 -12.07
CA HIS A 86 29.21 2.79 -12.59
C HIS A 86 27.99 3.03 -11.70
N ILE A 87 27.37 1.95 -11.21
CA ILE A 87 26.24 2.05 -10.27
C ILE A 87 26.66 2.70 -8.96
N THR A 88 27.83 2.34 -8.43
CA THR A 88 28.42 2.92 -7.22
C THR A 88 28.67 4.42 -7.39
N ILE A 89 29.20 4.85 -8.54
CA ILE A 89 29.40 6.27 -8.85
C ILE A 89 28.06 7.00 -8.88
N ARG A 90 27.04 6.45 -9.54
CA ARG A 90 25.70 7.07 -9.61
C ARG A 90 25.07 7.21 -8.22
N ALA A 91 25.11 6.15 -7.41
CA ALA A 91 24.56 6.17 -6.06
C ALA A 91 25.28 7.20 -5.16
N LYS A 92 26.61 7.24 -5.25
CA LYS A 92 27.43 8.24 -4.56
C LYS A 92 27.07 9.66 -5.00
N ASP A 93 27.04 9.95 -6.30
CA ASP A 93 26.78 11.29 -6.82
C ASP A 93 25.35 11.77 -6.45
N LEU A 94 24.35 10.88 -6.48
CA LEU A 94 22.99 11.19 -5.99
C LEU A 94 22.99 11.55 -4.49
N ALA A 95 23.65 10.73 -3.68
CA ALA A 95 23.73 10.97 -2.25
C ALA A 95 24.46 12.28 -1.94
N GLU A 96 25.60 12.54 -2.57
CA GLU A 96 26.37 13.79 -2.42
C GLU A 96 25.57 15.02 -2.88
N ARG A 97 24.73 14.88 -3.92
CA ARG A 97 23.83 15.95 -4.38
C ARG A 97 22.72 16.31 -3.39
N GLY A 98 22.40 15.42 -2.46
CA GLY A 98 21.39 15.63 -1.42
C GLY A 98 20.21 14.66 -1.48
N VAL A 99 20.21 13.66 -2.37
CA VAL A 99 19.19 12.61 -2.36
C VAL A 99 19.30 11.84 -1.04
N ARG A 100 18.20 11.80 -0.28
CA ARG A 100 18.22 11.30 1.10
C ARG A 100 18.48 9.79 1.15
N ARG A 101 17.81 9.02 0.28
CA ARG A 101 17.97 7.55 0.20
C ARG A 101 18.07 7.07 -1.24
N VAL A 102 18.97 6.13 -1.47
CA VAL A 102 19.17 5.48 -2.77
C VAL A 102 19.06 3.98 -2.58
N ILE A 103 18.04 3.37 -3.17
CA ILE A 103 17.75 1.95 -3.10
C ILE A 103 18.23 1.29 -4.40
N GLY A 104 19.06 0.26 -4.28
CA GLY A 104 19.46 -0.60 -5.38
C GLY A 104 18.55 -1.83 -5.43
N VAL A 105 18.00 -2.14 -6.59
CA VAL A 105 17.29 -3.40 -6.84
C VAL A 105 18.09 -4.23 -7.81
N PHE A 106 18.65 -5.32 -7.30
CA PHE A 106 19.48 -6.27 -8.04
C PHE A 106 18.58 -7.30 -8.70
N VAL A 107 18.29 -7.04 -9.97
CA VAL A 107 17.21 -7.67 -10.74
C VAL A 107 17.43 -9.17 -10.89
N GLU A 108 18.65 -9.60 -11.21
CA GLU A 108 19.00 -11.00 -11.44
C GLU A 108 19.08 -11.81 -10.14
N GLN A 109 19.56 -11.18 -9.08
CA GLN A 109 19.72 -11.80 -7.76
C GLN A 109 18.40 -11.81 -6.98
N GLY A 110 17.44 -10.96 -7.34
CA GLY A 110 16.22 -10.76 -6.57
C GLY A 110 16.51 -10.15 -5.20
N GLU A 111 17.49 -9.24 -5.13
CA GLU A 111 17.95 -8.62 -3.88
C GLU A 111 17.68 -7.12 -3.88
N ILE A 112 17.53 -6.57 -2.67
CA ILE A 112 17.36 -5.14 -2.46
C ILE A 112 18.44 -4.68 -1.50
N ALA A 113 19.04 -3.54 -1.78
CA ALA A 113 20.05 -2.93 -0.94
C ALA A 113 19.84 -1.43 -0.83
N GLU A 114 20.37 -0.83 0.22
CA GLU A 114 20.42 0.62 0.36
C GLU A 114 21.86 1.12 0.28
N TRP A 115 22.08 2.23 -0.43
CA TRP A 115 23.36 2.89 -0.45
C TRP A 115 23.71 3.44 0.94
N SER A 116 24.78 2.92 1.54
CA SER A 116 25.31 3.43 2.79
C SER A 116 26.35 4.51 2.53
N ARG A 117 26.09 5.73 3.01
CA ARG A 117 27.08 6.84 2.96
C ARG A 117 28.35 6.50 3.74
N THR A 118 28.21 5.79 4.86
CA THR A 118 29.33 5.39 5.72
C THR A 118 30.22 4.36 5.05
N HIS A 119 29.62 3.27 4.54
CA HIS A 119 30.39 2.18 3.92
C HIS A 119 30.74 2.46 2.46
N ARG A 120 30.10 3.47 1.85
CA ARG A 120 30.24 3.83 0.43
C ARG A 120 29.99 2.64 -0.49
N SER A 121 28.99 1.84 -0.11
CA SER A 121 28.59 0.61 -0.79
C SER A 121 27.10 0.38 -0.58
N PHE A 122 26.52 -0.53 -1.38
CA PHE A 122 25.19 -1.04 -1.14
C PHE A 122 25.22 -2.06 -0.01
N VAL A 123 24.33 -1.88 0.96
CA VAL A 123 24.12 -2.79 2.09
C VAL A 123 22.79 -3.50 1.88
N LEU A 124 22.83 -4.84 1.81
CA LEU A 124 21.64 -5.66 1.61
C LEU A 124 20.61 -5.41 2.70
N LEU A 125 19.35 -5.32 2.28
CA LEU A 125 18.20 -5.23 3.15
C LEU A 125 17.52 -6.60 3.23
N PRO A 126 17.07 -7.05 4.41
CA PRO A 126 16.32 -8.30 4.54
C PRO A 126 15.04 -8.26 3.69
N THR A 127 14.74 -9.31 2.94
CA THR A 127 13.58 -9.34 2.02
C THR A 127 12.23 -9.21 2.74
N ASP A 128 12.16 -9.59 4.01
CA ASP A 128 10.99 -9.45 4.88
C ASP A 128 10.90 -8.09 5.60
N ALA A 129 11.91 -7.22 5.44
CA ALA A 129 11.89 -5.89 6.01
C ALA A 129 10.90 -4.96 5.29
N MET A 130 10.68 -3.80 5.92
CA MET A 130 9.82 -2.74 5.43
C MET A 130 10.65 -1.51 5.05
N LEU A 131 10.40 -0.94 3.89
CA LEU A 131 10.91 0.37 3.49
C LEU A 131 10.03 1.45 4.13
N GLU A 132 10.45 1.94 5.29
CA GLU A 132 9.84 3.08 5.96
C GLU A 132 10.40 4.38 5.39
N ASP A 133 9.54 5.31 4.96
CA ASP A 133 9.98 6.60 4.46
C ASP A 133 8.86 7.65 4.54
N PRO A 134 9.13 8.91 4.94
CA PRO A 134 8.14 9.98 4.96
C PRO A 134 7.49 10.29 3.60
N THR A 135 8.12 9.92 2.48
CA THR A 135 7.51 10.09 1.16
C THR A 135 6.41 9.07 0.86
N LEU A 136 6.16 8.11 1.77
CA LEU A 136 5.23 7.01 1.60
C LEU A 136 4.09 7.12 2.62
N VAL A 137 2.85 6.86 2.19
CA VAL A 137 1.65 6.88 3.05
C VAL A 137 1.70 5.78 4.12
N ARG A 138 2.47 4.72 3.85
CA ARG A 138 2.76 3.60 4.75
C ARG A 138 4.08 2.96 4.31
N PRO A 139 4.76 2.20 5.19
CA PRO A 139 5.93 1.42 4.80
C PRO A 139 5.61 0.42 3.67
N VAL A 140 6.58 0.22 2.76
CA VAL A 140 6.48 -0.76 1.66
C VAL A 140 7.20 -2.05 2.05
N PRO A 141 6.55 -3.22 2.06
CA PRO A 141 7.25 -4.49 2.23
C PRO A 141 8.28 -4.68 1.12
N LEU A 142 9.54 -4.97 1.44
CA LEU A 142 10.59 -5.09 0.41
C LEU A 142 10.30 -6.25 -0.57
N ARG A 143 9.72 -7.35 -0.07
CA ARG A 143 9.20 -8.44 -0.91
C ARG A 143 8.23 -7.97 -2.00
N ALA A 144 7.43 -6.93 -1.76
CA ALA A 144 6.48 -6.40 -2.75
C ALA A 144 7.18 -5.81 -3.98
N LEU A 145 8.46 -5.42 -3.87
CA LEU A 145 9.25 -4.95 -5.01
C LEU A 145 9.75 -6.11 -5.90
N LEU A 146 9.66 -7.34 -5.38
CA LEU A 146 10.20 -8.57 -5.99
C LEU A 146 9.13 -9.57 -6.42
N ASP A 147 7.97 -9.56 -5.78
CA ASP A 147 6.90 -10.52 -5.99
C ASP A 147 5.57 -9.84 -6.33
N ALA A 148 4.89 -10.35 -7.36
CA ALA A 148 3.68 -9.73 -7.90
C ALA A 148 2.46 -9.89 -6.97
N ALA A 149 2.35 -11.00 -6.24
CA ALA A 149 1.26 -11.18 -5.28
C ALA A 149 1.43 -10.23 -4.08
N ALA A 150 2.64 -10.18 -3.52
CA ALA A 150 3.00 -9.23 -2.47
C ALA A 150 2.85 -7.76 -2.94
N ALA A 151 3.13 -7.47 -4.21
CA ALA A 151 2.89 -6.15 -4.81
C ALA A 151 1.41 -5.74 -4.74
N ASN A 152 0.50 -6.62 -5.15
CA ASN A 152 -0.94 -6.37 -5.13
C ASN A 152 -1.45 -6.13 -3.70
N ASP A 153 -1.04 -6.98 -2.75
CA ASP A 153 -1.43 -6.86 -1.35
C ASP A 153 -0.93 -5.53 -0.75
N ALA A 154 0.33 -5.17 -1.02
CA ALA A 154 0.90 -3.92 -0.54
C ALA A 154 0.18 -2.70 -1.13
N VAL A 155 -0.11 -2.70 -2.44
CA VAL A 155 -0.83 -1.60 -3.10
C VAL A 155 -2.25 -1.49 -2.57
N LEU A 156 -2.97 -2.60 -2.39
CA LEU A 156 -4.30 -2.59 -1.77
C LEU A 156 -4.23 -1.96 -0.38
N ALA A 157 -3.28 -2.38 0.44
CA ALA A 157 -3.10 -1.87 1.79
C ALA A 157 -2.71 -0.38 1.81
N ALA A 158 -2.03 0.13 0.78
CA ALA A 158 -1.75 1.56 0.60
C ALA A 158 -2.98 2.35 0.13
N LEU A 159 -3.80 1.77 -0.76
CA LEU A 159 -5.07 2.38 -1.19
C LEU A 159 -6.07 2.50 -0.04
N TYR A 160 -6.10 1.52 0.87
CA TYR A 160 -6.82 1.61 2.14
C TYR A 160 -6.32 2.76 3.01
N ALA A 161 -5.00 2.88 3.20
CA ALA A 161 -4.41 3.99 3.97
C ALA A 161 -4.71 5.37 3.34
N LYS A 162 -4.83 5.43 2.01
CA LYS A 162 -5.25 6.61 1.25
C LYS A 162 -6.75 6.87 1.27
N ARG A 163 -7.54 6.00 1.93
CA ARG A 163 -9.01 6.07 1.95
C ARG A 163 -9.62 6.16 0.56
N ASN A 164 -9.16 5.31 -0.36
CA ASN A 164 -9.70 5.25 -1.72
C ASN A 164 -11.25 5.15 -1.68
N PRO A 165 -12.00 6.08 -2.32
CA PRO A 165 -13.45 6.15 -2.14
C PRO A 165 -14.19 4.85 -2.48
N TRP A 166 -13.79 4.19 -3.57
CA TRP A 166 -14.42 2.94 -4.01
C TRP A 166 -14.24 1.82 -2.98
N LEU A 167 -13.02 1.70 -2.42
CA LEU A 167 -12.75 0.73 -1.34
C LEU A 167 -13.55 1.04 -0.08
N MET A 168 -13.63 2.32 0.31
CA MET A 168 -14.39 2.72 1.51
C MET A 168 -15.87 2.42 1.37
N GLU A 169 -16.46 2.70 0.19
CA GLU A 169 -17.86 2.41 -0.09
C GLU A 169 -18.15 0.91 -0.10
N HIS A 170 -17.29 0.11 -0.76
CA HIS A 170 -17.47 -1.34 -0.81
C HIS A 170 -17.31 -1.98 0.57
N ASP A 171 -16.33 -1.55 1.38
CA ASP A 171 -16.17 -2.03 2.75
C ASP A 171 -17.41 -1.75 3.61
N GLU A 172 -17.98 -0.56 3.50
CA GLU A 172 -19.19 -0.22 4.25
C GLU A 172 -20.41 -1.02 3.75
N ALA A 173 -20.54 -1.21 2.44
CA ALA A 173 -21.59 -2.04 1.86
C ALA A 173 -21.49 -3.50 2.34
N ILE A 174 -20.28 -4.08 2.39
CA ILE A 174 -20.04 -5.43 2.91
C ILE A 174 -20.39 -5.51 4.39
N ARG A 175 -20.01 -4.50 5.19
CA ARG A 175 -20.37 -4.45 6.62
C ARG A 175 -21.88 -4.32 6.82
N ALA A 176 -22.55 -3.51 6.02
CA ALA A 176 -24.01 -3.36 6.06
C ALA A 176 -24.73 -4.66 5.71
N GLN A 177 -24.28 -5.36 4.66
CA GLN A 177 -24.82 -6.68 4.30
C GLN A 177 -24.61 -7.71 5.41
N ARG A 178 -23.44 -7.72 6.06
CA ARG A 178 -23.17 -8.61 7.19
C ARG A 178 -24.09 -8.31 8.37
N ARG A 179 -24.26 -7.05 8.74
CA ARG A 179 -25.18 -6.63 9.82
C ARG A 179 -26.61 -7.07 9.54
N GLU A 180 -27.08 -6.90 8.30
CA GLU A 180 -28.43 -7.34 7.91
C GLU A 180 -28.57 -8.87 7.93
N ALA A 181 -27.55 -9.61 7.48
CA ALA A 181 -27.57 -11.07 7.53
C ALA A 181 -27.60 -11.59 8.98
N GLU A 182 -26.82 -10.98 9.88
CA GLU A 182 -26.83 -11.29 11.32
C GLU A 182 -28.20 -10.97 11.95
N ARG A 183 -28.78 -9.81 11.62
CA ARG A 183 -30.13 -9.42 12.07
C ARG A 183 -31.20 -10.41 11.63
N GLN A 184 -31.20 -10.79 10.35
CA GLN A 184 -32.14 -11.79 9.82
C GLN A 184 -31.96 -13.15 10.49
N GLN A 185 -30.73 -13.56 10.77
CA GLN A 185 -30.47 -14.82 11.47
C GLN A 185 -30.98 -14.80 12.91
N ALA A 186 -30.78 -13.70 13.64
CA ALA A 186 -31.33 -13.52 14.99
C ALA A 186 -32.87 -13.60 14.98
N ARG A 187 -33.53 -12.94 14.02
CA ARG A 187 -34.99 -13.02 13.85
C ARG A 187 -35.50 -14.44 13.60
N ARG A 188 -34.92 -15.14 12.63
CA ARG A 188 -35.28 -16.55 12.34
C ARG A 188 -35.08 -17.45 13.55
N THR A 189 -34.06 -17.16 14.36
CA THR A 189 -33.78 -17.90 15.60
C THR A 189 -34.89 -17.65 16.63
N ILE A 190 -35.28 -16.40 16.86
CA ILE A 190 -36.39 -16.06 17.76
C ILE A 190 -37.69 -16.74 17.30
N GLU A 191 -38.03 -16.64 16.01
CA GLU A 191 -39.21 -17.29 15.44
C GLU A 191 -39.19 -18.81 15.69
N SER A 192 -38.05 -19.46 15.44
CA SER A 192 -37.89 -20.90 15.65
C SER A 192 -38.02 -21.30 17.12
N VAL A 193 -37.46 -20.51 18.03
CA VAL A 193 -37.59 -20.73 19.48
C VAL A 193 -39.05 -20.59 19.92
N CYS A 194 -39.74 -19.55 19.47
CA CYS A 194 -41.15 -19.33 19.82
C CYS A 194 -42.06 -20.47 19.31
N VAL A 195 -41.82 -20.95 18.09
CA VAL A 195 -42.50 -22.15 17.56
C VAL A 195 -42.20 -23.39 18.41
N ALA A 196 -40.95 -23.61 18.81
CA ALA A 196 -40.57 -24.75 19.66
C ALA A 196 -41.17 -24.68 21.08
N LEU A 197 -41.44 -23.47 21.58
CA LEU A 197 -42.16 -23.23 22.83
C LEU A 197 -43.69 -23.37 22.69
N GLY A 198 -44.21 -23.65 21.49
CA GLY A 198 -45.65 -23.75 21.21
C GLY A 198 -46.36 -22.39 21.16
N GLN A 199 -45.61 -21.30 20.98
CA GLN A 199 -46.11 -19.92 20.93
C GLN A 199 -45.72 -19.26 19.60
N PRO A 200 -46.32 -19.66 18.46
CA PRO A 200 -45.97 -19.06 17.18
C PRO A 200 -46.29 -17.56 17.17
N LEU A 201 -45.36 -16.75 16.66
CA LEU A 201 -45.53 -15.30 16.62
C LEU A 201 -46.72 -14.89 15.75
N THR A 202 -47.46 -13.91 16.24
CA THR A 202 -48.49 -13.16 15.51
C THR A 202 -47.87 -12.22 14.48
N THR A 203 -48.68 -11.68 13.58
CA THR A 203 -48.23 -10.70 12.58
C THR A 203 -47.62 -9.46 13.25
N SER A 204 -48.25 -8.92 14.30
CA SER A 204 -47.76 -7.74 15.02
C SER A 204 -46.43 -7.99 15.73
N GLU A 205 -46.20 -9.20 16.23
CA GLU A 205 -44.91 -9.57 16.85
C GLU A 205 -43.80 -9.71 15.80
N ARG A 206 -44.11 -10.23 14.61
CA ARG A 206 -43.15 -10.26 13.49
C ARG A 206 -42.80 -8.86 13.00
N GLU A 207 -43.79 -7.97 12.89
CA GLU A 207 -43.57 -6.56 12.56
C GLU A 207 -42.70 -5.88 13.61
N ARG A 208 -42.92 -6.17 14.91
CA ARG A 208 -42.03 -5.69 15.97
C ARG A 208 -40.59 -6.19 15.78
N LEU A 209 -40.38 -7.44 15.37
CA LEU A 209 -39.04 -7.95 15.05
C LEU A 209 -38.40 -7.24 13.85
N ASP A 210 -39.18 -6.72 12.89
CA ASP A 210 -38.65 -5.94 11.75
C ASP A 210 -38.01 -4.64 12.18
N GLU A 211 -38.48 -4.04 13.28
CA GLU A 211 -38.02 -2.74 13.79
C GLU A 211 -36.80 -2.84 14.70
N LEU A 212 -36.50 -4.03 15.22
CA LEU A 212 -35.39 -4.24 16.14
C LEU A 212 -34.05 -4.37 15.41
N ASP A 213 -33.02 -3.78 16.01
CA ASP A 213 -31.63 -4.01 15.64
C ASP A 213 -31.09 -5.34 16.20
N THR A 214 -29.86 -5.70 15.80
CA THR A 214 -29.24 -6.97 16.18
C THR A 214 -29.05 -7.12 17.69
N ASP A 215 -28.73 -6.03 18.40
CA ASP A 215 -28.48 -6.07 19.85
C ASP A 215 -29.80 -6.26 20.60
N GLN A 216 -30.84 -5.53 20.20
CA GLN A 216 -32.19 -5.66 20.72
C GLN A 216 -32.78 -7.05 20.47
N LEU A 217 -32.54 -7.63 19.30
CA LEU A 217 -32.95 -9.00 18.99
C LEU A 217 -32.22 -10.02 19.87
N THR A 218 -30.93 -9.81 20.13
CA THR A 218 -30.13 -10.69 21.00
C THR A 218 -30.59 -10.61 22.46
N GLU A 219 -30.92 -9.41 22.94
CA GLU A 219 -31.51 -9.21 24.25
C GLU A 219 -32.89 -9.88 24.35
N LEU A 220 -33.77 -9.66 23.36
CA LEU A 220 -35.08 -10.29 23.29
C LEU A 220 -34.98 -11.82 23.29
N LEU A 221 -34.07 -12.39 22.51
CA LEU A 221 -33.81 -13.83 22.50
C LEU A 221 -33.39 -14.34 23.89
N SER A 222 -32.56 -13.56 24.61
CA SER A 222 -32.13 -13.90 25.97
C SER A 222 -33.31 -13.88 26.95
N VAL A 223 -34.19 -12.88 26.86
CA VAL A 223 -35.43 -12.81 27.67
C VAL A 223 -36.33 -14.01 27.39
N ILE A 224 -36.59 -14.32 26.12
CA ILE A 224 -37.43 -15.47 25.73
C ILE A 224 -36.83 -16.78 26.22
N ALA A 225 -35.50 -16.93 26.17
CA ALA A 225 -34.83 -18.13 26.65
C ALA A 225 -35.01 -18.34 28.18
N VAL A 226 -35.01 -17.26 28.96
CA VAL A 226 -35.19 -17.30 30.42
C VAL A 226 -36.67 -17.46 30.79
N GLU A 227 -37.54 -16.60 30.26
CA GLU A 227 -38.97 -16.58 30.62
C GLU A 227 -39.77 -17.71 29.95
N ARG A 228 -39.21 -18.33 28.91
CA ARG A 228 -39.85 -19.36 28.08
C ARG A 228 -41.19 -18.94 27.48
N ARG A 229 -41.32 -17.64 27.21
CA ARG A 229 -42.49 -17.03 26.57
C ARG A 229 -42.13 -15.73 25.87
N TRP A 230 -43.01 -15.29 24.97
CA TRP A 230 -42.92 -13.95 24.39
C TRP A 230 -43.21 -12.86 25.45
N PRO A 231 -42.40 -11.78 25.54
CA PRO A 231 -42.63 -10.72 26.52
C PRO A 231 -43.84 -9.84 26.14
N PRO A 232 -44.63 -9.38 27.13
CA PRO A 232 -45.78 -8.52 26.87
C PRO A 232 -45.37 -7.19 26.24
N SER A 233 -46.21 -6.67 25.34
CA SER A 233 -46.03 -5.34 24.74
C SER A 233 -46.14 -4.26 25.82
N THR A 234 -45.07 -3.48 26.01
CA THR A 234 -45.09 -2.21 26.75
C THR A 234 -45.52 -1.07 25.86
#